data_AF-A0A9W8AN50-F1
#
_entry.id   AF-A0A9W8AN50-F1
#
_cell.length_a   1.000
_cell.length_b   1.000
_cell.length_c   1.000
_cell.angle_alpha   90.00
_cell.angle_beta   90.00
_cell.angle_gamma   90.00
#
_symmetry.space_group_name_H-M   'P 1'
#
loop_
_entity.id
_entity.type
_entity.pdbx_description
1 polymer ?
#
loop_
_entity_poly.entity_id
_entity_poly.type
_entity_poly.pdbx_seq_one_letter_code
_entity_poly.pdbx_strand_id
1 'polypeptide(L)'
;MYYFYTALRATEIPVLKRYIEQAQSSLQSAMQAYVKTVIRRPLGRLLEFFEGVEGLLKTEEASEISYHLPYNQSALHKVLGQYRGEELHRNIQALQKRVEKHFPEGGPLRALVRKEIYLELVHQHDRFASLIRRCYPQEKMTVGFTPVELQRWCNT
;
A
#
# COMPACT_ATOMS: atom_id res chain seq x y z
N MET A 1 7.71 -12.70 16.79
CA MET A 1 8.74 -12.83 15.73
C MET A 1 9.75 -11.69 15.70
N TYR A 2 9.35 -10.40 15.66
CA TYR A 2 10.31 -9.27 15.62
C TYR A 2 11.36 -9.31 16.75
N TYR A 3 10.92 -9.33 18.02
CA TYR A 3 11.83 -9.35 19.18
C TYR A 3 12.73 -10.59 19.24
N PHE A 4 12.22 -11.72 18.77
CA PHE A 4 12.97 -12.98 18.67
C PHE A 4 14.07 -12.88 17.60
N TYR A 5 13.74 -12.35 16.42
CA TYR A 5 14.71 -12.10 15.36
C TYR A 5 15.81 -11.12 15.81
N THR A 6 15.45 -10.01 16.45
CA THR A 6 16.45 -9.05 16.95
C THR A 6 17.35 -9.64 18.02
N ALA A 7 16.80 -10.48 18.91
CA ALA A 7 17.57 -11.17 19.94
C ALA A 7 18.56 -12.19 19.32
N LEU A 8 18.09 -13.03 18.38
CA LEU A 8 18.96 -13.99 17.70
C LEU A 8 20.07 -13.31 16.90
N ARG A 9 19.74 -12.24 16.16
CA ARG A 9 20.71 -11.48 15.37
C ARG A 9 21.82 -10.87 16.23
N ALA A 10 21.51 -10.43 17.45
CA ALA A 10 22.49 -9.83 18.36
C ALA A 10 23.50 -10.84 18.94
N THR A 11 23.20 -12.16 18.90
CA THR A 11 24.08 -13.18 19.48
C THR A 11 25.21 -13.65 18.56
N GLU A 12 25.15 -13.35 17.26
CA GLU A 12 26.16 -13.71 16.23
C GLU A 12 26.65 -15.17 16.25
N ILE A 13 25.83 -16.12 16.70
CA ILE A 13 26.19 -17.54 16.75
C ILE A 13 26.02 -18.19 15.36
N PRO A 14 27.07 -18.73 14.72
CA PRO A 14 27.00 -19.27 13.36
C PRO A 14 25.97 -20.38 13.17
N VAL A 15 25.80 -21.25 14.17
CA VAL A 15 24.81 -22.35 14.14
C VAL A 15 23.37 -21.83 14.09
N LEU A 16 23.12 -20.61 14.58
CA LEU A 16 21.79 -20.00 14.60
C LEU A 16 21.42 -19.29 13.30
N LYS A 17 22.34 -19.21 12.31
CA LYS A 17 22.12 -18.48 11.05
C LYS A 17 20.83 -18.91 10.32
N ARG A 18 20.58 -20.21 10.22
CA ARG A 18 19.36 -20.75 9.60
C ARG A 18 18.08 -20.27 10.31
N TYR A 19 18.10 -20.23 11.64
CA TYR A 19 16.96 -19.77 12.43
C TYR A 19 16.75 -18.26 12.31
N ILE A 20 17.83 -17.49 12.19
CA ILE A 20 17.79 -16.05 11.91
C ILE A 20 17.12 -15.80 10.55
N GLU A 21 17.55 -16.50 9.50
CA GLU A 21 16.98 -16.39 8.15
C GLU A 21 15.48 -16.77 8.13
N GLN A 22 15.12 -17.87 8.80
CA GLN A 22 13.72 -18.29 8.91
C GLN A 22 12.87 -17.28 9.69
N ALA A 23 13.40 -16.73 10.80
CA ALA A 23 12.71 -15.72 11.59
C ALA A 23 12.54 -14.40 10.82
N GLN A 24 13.53 -14.01 10.03
CA GLN A 24 13.48 -12.85 9.15
C GLN A 24 12.40 -13.02 8.08
N SER A 25 12.38 -14.16 7.38
CA SER A 25 11.37 -14.47 6.37
C SER A 25 9.97 -14.44 6.97
N SER A 26 9.78 -15.10 8.12
CA SER A 26 8.50 -15.12 8.83
C SER A 26 8.04 -13.71 9.25
N LEU A 27 8.97 -12.88 9.73
CA LEU A 27 8.70 -11.48 10.06
C LEU A 27 8.27 -10.69 8.82
N GLN A 28 8.97 -10.86 7.70
CA GLN A 28 8.66 -10.17 6.45
C GLN A 28 7.27 -10.57 5.92
N SER A 29 6.94 -11.86 5.90
CA SER A 29 5.62 -12.33 5.47
C SER A 29 4.50 -11.81 6.38
N ALA A 30 4.71 -11.85 7.70
CA ALA A 30 3.74 -11.31 8.65
C ALA A 30 3.55 -9.79 8.48
N MET A 31 4.65 -9.06 8.26
CA MET A 31 4.63 -7.62 8.02
C MET A 31 3.86 -7.28 6.74
N GLN A 32 4.15 -7.96 5.64
CA GLN A 32 3.45 -7.78 4.37
C GLN A 32 1.95 -8.07 4.50
N ALA A 33 1.58 -9.15 5.18
CA ALA A 33 0.18 -9.49 5.42
C ALA A 33 -0.54 -8.43 6.26
N TYR A 34 0.12 -7.93 7.32
CA TYR A 34 -0.41 -6.84 8.14
C TYR A 34 -0.61 -5.57 7.32
N VAL A 35 0.43 -5.13 6.60
CA VAL A 35 0.41 -3.92 5.77
C VAL A 35 -0.72 -3.99 4.74
N LYS A 36 -0.79 -5.07 3.95
CA LYS A 36 -1.86 -5.29 2.95
C LYS A 36 -3.26 -5.19 3.56
N THR A 37 -3.43 -5.74 4.77
CA THR A 37 -4.72 -5.71 5.47
C THR A 37 -5.09 -4.30 5.90
N VAL A 38 -4.14 -3.54 6.48
CA VAL A 38 -4.44 -2.22 7.02
C VAL A 38 -4.61 -1.15 5.95
N ILE A 39 -3.91 -1.25 4.81
CA ILE A 39 -4.05 -0.31 3.69
C ILE A 39 -5.35 -0.51 2.89
N ARG A 40 -5.98 -1.69 2.97
CA ARG A 40 -7.26 -1.93 2.29
C ARG A 40 -8.36 -0.99 2.74
N ARG A 41 -8.33 -0.50 3.98
CA ARG A 41 -9.36 0.43 4.44
C ARG A 41 -9.20 1.86 3.88
N PRO A 42 -8.02 2.50 3.95
CA PRO A 42 -7.84 3.82 3.37
C PRO A 42 -7.82 3.82 1.84
N LEU A 43 -7.55 2.70 1.16
CA LEU A 43 -7.49 2.64 -0.32
C LEU A 43 -8.52 1.69 -0.94
N GLY A 44 -9.49 1.18 -0.18
CA GLY A 44 -10.29 0.01 -0.58
C GLY A 44 -10.93 0.09 -1.95
N ARG A 45 -11.64 1.19 -2.25
CA ARG A 45 -12.31 1.36 -3.55
C ARG A 45 -11.31 1.52 -4.70
N LEU A 46 -10.18 2.18 -4.47
CA LEU A 46 -9.11 2.27 -5.47
C LEU A 46 -8.51 0.89 -5.75
N LEU A 47 -8.19 0.13 -4.69
CA LEU A 47 -7.65 -1.21 -4.82
C LEU A 47 -8.63 -2.12 -5.58
N GLU A 48 -9.90 -2.13 -5.21
CA GLU A 48 -10.94 -2.91 -5.90
C GLU A 48 -11.05 -2.55 -7.38
N PHE A 49 -11.04 -1.25 -7.71
CA PHE A 49 -11.12 -0.78 -9.08
C PHE A 49 -9.92 -1.26 -9.91
N PHE A 50 -8.70 -1.00 -9.44
CA PHE A 50 -7.48 -1.32 -10.19
C PHE A 50 -7.14 -2.82 -10.19
N GLU A 51 -7.50 -3.57 -9.14
CA GLU A 51 -7.47 -5.04 -9.16
C GLU A 51 -8.40 -5.59 -10.25
N GLY A 52 -9.56 -4.97 -10.46
CA GLY A 52 -10.48 -5.30 -11.54
C GLY A 52 -9.92 -5.00 -12.94
N VAL A 53 -9.32 -3.82 -13.12
CA VAL A 53 -8.62 -3.43 -14.36
C VAL A 53 -7.52 -4.43 -14.70
N GLU A 54 -6.67 -4.80 -13.73
CA GLU A 54 -5.63 -5.81 -13.95
C GLU A 54 -6.20 -7.20 -14.25
N GLY A 55 -7.37 -7.53 -13.71
CA GLY A 55 -8.10 -8.74 -14.06
C GLY A 55 -8.40 -8.81 -15.56
N LEU A 56 -8.97 -7.73 -16.12
CA LEU A 56 -9.28 -7.63 -17.55
C LEU A 56 -8.03 -7.59 -18.43
N LEU A 57 -6.96 -6.93 -17.99
CA LEU A 57 -5.68 -6.89 -18.71
C LEU A 57 -5.00 -8.25 -18.90
N LYS A 58 -5.50 -9.31 -18.25
CA LYS A 58 -5.03 -10.69 -18.49
C LYS A 58 -5.63 -11.30 -19.76
N THR A 59 -6.79 -10.82 -20.19
CA THR A 59 -7.56 -11.39 -21.31
C THR A 59 -7.77 -10.41 -22.45
N GLU A 60 -7.58 -9.11 -22.20
CA GLU A 60 -7.90 -8.04 -23.14
C GLU A 60 -6.77 -7.02 -23.27
N GLU A 61 -6.81 -6.25 -24.35
CA GLU A 61 -5.82 -5.20 -24.60
C GLU A 61 -6.10 -3.94 -23.76
N ALA A 62 -5.04 -3.20 -23.45
CA ALA A 62 -5.16 -2.02 -22.59
C ALA A 62 -6.06 -0.92 -23.19
N SER A 63 -6.11 -0.81 -24.51
CA SER A 63 -7.01 0.10 -25.24
C SER A 63 -8.49 -0.25 -25.05
N GLU A 64 -8.81 -1.51 -24.77
CA GLU A 64 -10.18 -2.00 -24.70
C GLU A 64 -10.81 -1.79 -23.31
N ILE A 65 -9.98 -1.71 -22.27
CA ILE A 65 -10.42 -1.53 -20.87
C ILE A 65 -11.39 -0.35 -20.71
N SER A 66 -11.12 0.75 -21.40
CA SER A 66 -11.93 1.98 -21.30
C SER A 66 -13.37 1.82 -21.83
N TYR A 67 -13.65 0.78 -22.63
CA TYR A 67 -14.99 0.48 -23.14
C TYR A 67 -15.82 -0.37 -22.16
N HIS A 68 -15.21 -0.97 -21.15
CA HIS A 68 -15.93 -1.74 -20.14
C HIS A 68 -16.66 -0.82 -19.18
N LEU A 69 -17.98 -0.96 -19.09
CA LEU A 69 -18.83 -0.10 -18.26
C LEU A 69 -18.33 0.08 -16.81
N PRO A 70 -17.84 -0.97 -16.10
CA PRO A 70 -17.34 -0.81 -14.73
C PRO A 70 -16.00 -0.07 -14.62
N TYR A 71 -15.24 0.01 -15.72
CA TYR A 71 -13.87 0.54 -15.77
C TYR A 71 -13.70 1.63 -16.82
N ASN A 72 -14.80 2.21 -17.33
CA ASN A 72 -14.72 3.30 -18.28
C ASN A 72 -14.17 4.58 -17.64
N GLN A 73 -13.96 5.61 -18.46
CA GLN A 73 -13.44 6.89 -17.99
C GLN A 73 -14.32 7.48 -16.86
N SER A 74 -15.65 7.46 -17.00
CA SER A 74 -16.55 7.99 -15.96
C SER A 74 -16.39 7.26 -14.61
N ALA A 75 -16.25 5.93 -14.63
CA ALA A 75 -15.99 5.13 -13.44
C ALA A 75 -14.63 5.45 -12.83
N LEU A 76 -13.59 5.62 -13.64
CA LEU A 76 -12.26 6.07 -13.21
C LEU A 76 -12.34 7.46 -12.53
N HIS A 77 -13.04 8.43 -13.13
CA HIS A 77 -13.24 9.75 -12.55
C HIS A 77 -13.94 9.67 -11.19
N LYS A 78 -14.98 8.85 -11.09
CA LYS A 78 -15.74 8.67 -9.86
C LYS A 78 -14.89 8.08 -8.74
N VAL A 79 -14.08 7.05 -9.03
CA VAL A 79 -13.23 6.43 -8.00
C VAL A 79 -12.10 7.37 -7.59
N LEU A 80 -11.42 8.04 -8.53
CA LEU A 80 -10.36 8.99 -8.20
C LEU A 80 -10.89 10.19 -7.40
N GLY A 81 -12.12 10.62 -7.67
CA GLY A 81 -12.78 11.71 -6.94
C GLY A 81 -12.96 11.45 -5.45
N GLN A 82 -13.17 10.20 -5.03
CA GLN A 82 -13.32 9.82 -3.62
C GLN A 82 -12.02 9.93 -2.80
N TYR A 83 -10.89 10.12 -3.47
CA TYR A 83 -9.57 10.14 -2.83
C TYR A 83 -8.82 11.45 -3.07
N ARG A 84 -9.54 12.51 -3.46
CA ARG A 84 -8.98 13.85 -3.58
C ARG A 84 -8.96 14.57 -2.23
N GLY A 85 -7.84 15.24 -1.93
CA GLY A 85 -7.74 16.19 -0.82
C GLY A 85 -7.91 15.58 0.59
N GLU A 86 -8.80 16.18 1.39
CA GLU A 86 -8.91 15.91 2.83
C GLU A 86 -9.43 14.52 3.20
N GLU A 87 -10.18 13.85 2.32
CA GLU A 87 -10.76 12.54 2.63
C GLU A 87 -9.68 11.45 2.76
N LEU A 88 -8.76 11.40 1.79
CA LEU A 88 -7.62 10.48 1.85
C LEU A 88 -6.72 10.80 3.04
N HIS A 89 -6.47 12.09 3.31
CA HIS A 89 -5.70 12.50 4.48
C HIS A 89 -6.35 11.99 5.78
N ARG A 90 -7.66 12.17 5.97
CA ARG A 90 -8.41 11.64 7.12
C ARG A 90 -8.31 10.12 7.23
N ASN A 91 -8.40 9.41 6.10
CA ASN A 91 -8.26 7.97 6.06
C ASN A 91 -6.84 7.50 6.47
N ILE A 92 -5.81 8.21 6.04
CA ILE A 92 -4.42 7.94 6.43
C ILE A 92 -4.18 8.26 7.91
N GLN A 93 -4.72 9.36 8.44
CA GLN A 93 -4.66 9.65 9.88
C GLN A 93 -5.35 8.56 10.71
N ALA A 94 -6.50 8.08 10.27
CA ALA A 94 -7.20 6.98 10.94
C ALA A 94 -6.40 5.66 10.88
N LEU A 95 -5.68 5.42 9.78
CA LEU A 95 -4.72 4.31 9.68
C LEU A 95 -3.58 4.48 10.69
N GLN A 96 -2.95 5.66 10.75
CA GLN A 96 -1.87 5.93 11.70
C GLN A 96 -2.33 5.64 13.13
N LYS A 97 -3.46 6.20 13.57
CA LYS A 97 -4.05 5.95 14.90
C LYS A 97 -4.26 4.47 15.24
N ARG A 98 -4.50 3.59 14.25
CA ARG A 98 -4.58 2.14 14.49
C ARG A 98 -3.21 1.52 14.72
N VAL A 99 -2.21 1.93 13.95
CA VAL A 99 -0.83 1.52 14.17
C VAL A 99 -0.40 1.90 15.59
N GLU A 100 -0.80 3.08 16.08
CA GLU A 100 -0.50 3.50 17.46
C GLU A 100 -1.19 2.65 18.52
N LYS A 101 -2.39 2.13 18.22
CA LYS A 101 -3.11 1.22 19.12
C LYS A 101 -2.53 -0.20 19.12
N HIS A 102 -2.00 -0.66 17.99
CA HIS A 102 -1.46 -2.02 17.86
C HIS A 102 -0.02 -2.14 18.34
N PHE A 103 0.76 -1.05 18.30
CA PHE A 103 2.18 -1.07 18.64
C PHE A 103 2.50 -0.01 19.71
N PRO A 104 3.26 -0.39 20.76
CA PRO A 104 3.60 0.52 21.84
C PRO A 104 4.38 1.73 21.34
N GLU A 105 4.20 2.86 22.03
CA GLU A 105 4.92 4.10 21.74
C GLU A 105 6.43 3.94 21.94
N GLY A 106 7.21 4.63 21.09
CA GLY A 106 8.68 4.54 21.11
C GLY A 106 9.27 3.19 20.67
N GLY A 107 8.44 2.16 20.40
CA GLY A 107 8.92 0.85 20.00
C GLY A 107 9.50 0.82 18.59
N PRO A 108 10.63 0.12 18.35
CA PRO A 108 11.25 0.06 17.02
C PRO A 108 10.37 -0.64 15.97
N LEU A 109 9.47 -1.52 16.42
CA LEU A 109 8.47 -2.17 15.55
C LEU A 109 7.43 -1.18 15.03
N ARG A 110 7.01 -0.18 15.83
CA ARG A 110 6.06 0.85 15.38
C ARG A 110 6.68 1.73 14.28
N ALA A 111 7.94 2.10 14.43
CA ALA A 111 8.67 2.85 13.40
C ALA A 111 8.82 2.03 12.11
N LEU A 112 9.19 0.75 12.23
CA LEU A 112 9.31 -0.15 11.09
C LEU A 112 7.96 -0.31 10.36
N VAL A 113 6.88 -0.60 11.07
CA VAL A 113 5.54 -0.76 10.49
C VAL A 113 5.09 0.51 9.75
N ARG A 114 5.31 1.69 10.33
CA ARG A 114 4.98 2.96 9.66
C ARG A 114 5.75 3.15 8.36
N LYS A 115 7.04 2.81 8.35
CA LYS A 115 7.87 2.85 7.15
C LYS A 115 7.32 1.88 6.08
N GLU A 116 7.02 0.65 6.44
CA GLU A 116 6.49 -0.35 5.50
C GLU A 116 5.13 0.05 4.93
N ILE A 117 4.24 0.62 5.75
CA ILE A 117 2.97 1.20 5.29
C ILE A 117 3.20 2.31 4.27
N TYR A 118 4.12 3.24 4.57
CA TYR A 118 4.42 4.34 3.64
C TYR A 118 4.95 3.82 2.30
N LEU A 119 5.88 2.87 2.33
CA LEU A 119 6.43 2.25 1.12
C LEU A 119 5.33 1.57 0.29
N GLU A 120 4.41 0.86 0.94
CA GLU A 120 3.29 0.23 0.25
C GLU A 120 2.33 1.29 -0.35
N LEU A 121 2.04 2.38 0.35
CA LEU A 121 1.19 3.46 -0.18
C LEU A 121 1.79 4.09 -1.44
N VAL A 122 3.11 4.32 -1.45
CA VAL A 122 3.84 4.80 -2.63
C VAL A 122 3.81 3.76 -3.75
N HIS A 123 4.03 2.49 -3.43
CA HIS A 123 3.95 1.41 -4.41
C HIS A 123 2.58 1.33 -5.09
N GLN A 124 1.49 1.41 -4.30
CA GLN A 124 0.13 1.42 -4.84
C GLN A 124 -0.15 2.68 -5.68
N HIS A 125 0.33 3.85 -5.25
CA HIS A 125 0.26 5.06 -6.06
C HIS A 125 0.89 4.87 -7.44
N ASP A 126 2.12 4.37 -7.49
CA ASP A 126 2.85 4.19 -8.74
C ASP A 126 2.20 3.13 -9.64
N ARG A 127 1.69 2.06 -9.03
CA ARG A 127 0.89 1.03 -9.71
C ARG A 127 -0.36 1.64 -10.36
N PHE A 128 -1.14 2.42 -9.62
CA PHE A 128 -2.34 3.07 -10.16
C PHE A 128 -1.99 4.07 -11.27
N ALA A 129 -0.94 4.87 -11.08
CA ALA A 129 -0.48 5.82 -12.10
C ALA A 129 -0.04 5.11 -13.39
N SER A 130 0.63 3.96 -13.29
CA SER A 130 1.00 3.12 -14.42
C SER A 130 -0.23 2.59 -15.17
N LEU A 131 -1.21 2.05 -14.45
CA LEU A 131 -2.45 1.53 -15.03
C LEU A 131 -3.26 2.62 -15.72
N ILE A 132 -3.34 3.82 -15.12
CA ILE A 132 -4.00 4.98 -15.73
C ILE A 132 -3.33 5.33 -17.06
N ARG A 133 -2.01 5.49 -17.07
CA ARG A 133 -1.25 5.83 -18.30
C ARG A 133 -1.43 4.80 -19.40
N ARG A 134 -1.49 3.51 -19.03
CA ARG A 134 -1.57 2.40 -19.98
C ARG A 134 -2.98 2.22 -20.56
N CYS A 135 -4.02 2.34 -19.74
CA CYS A 135 -5.40 2.01 -20.14
C CYS A 135 -6.25 3.24 -20.49
N TYR A 136 -5.81 4.44 -20.11
CA TYR A 136 -6.53 5.71 -20.32
C TYR A 136 -5.59 6.80 -20.87
N PRO A 137 -4.88 6.58 -21.99
CA PRO A 137 -3.82 7.47 -22.46
C PRO A 137 -4.30 8.86 -22.92
N GLN A 138 -5.60 9.00 -23.26
CA GLN A 138 -6.20 10.27 -23.67
C GLN A 138 -6.52 11.19 -22.49
N GLU A 139 -6.47 10.66 -21.26
CA GLU A 139 -6.80 11.41 -20.05
C GLU A 139 -5.55 12.05 -19.45
N LYS A 140 -5.59 13.36 -19.15
CA LYS A 140 -4.53 14.06 -18.39
C LYS A 140 -4.58 13.75 -16.88
N MET A 141 -5.23 12.66 -16.50
CA MET A 141 -5.57 12.38 -15.12
C MET A 141 -4.39 11.78 -14.35
N THR A 142 -4.27 12.18 -13.09
CA THR A 142 -3.31 11.64 -12.13
C THR A 142 -4.05 11.00 -10.97
N VAL A 143 -3.36 10.11 -10.27
CA VAL A 143 -3.82 9.60 -8.98
C VAL A 143 -4.04 10.81 -8.05
N GLY A 144 -5.14 10.80 -7.28
CA GLY A 144 -5.64 11.98 -6.54
C GLY A 144 -4.77 12.49 -5.39
N PHE A 145 -3.54 11.99 -5.26
CA PHE A 145 -2.57 12.32 -4.22
C PHE A 145 -1.15 12.09 -4.74
N THR A 146 -0.19 12.81 -4.18
CA THR A 146 1.22 12.72 -4.54
C THR A 146 2.05 12.01 -3.48
N PRO A 147 3.21 11.41 -3.82
CA PRO A 147 4.14 10.85 -2.84
C PRO A 147 4.58 11.87 -1.77
N VAL A 148 4.68 13.15 -2.15
CA VAL A 148 5.04 14.25 -1.23
C VAL A 148 3.95 14.46 -0.17
N GLU A 149 2.67 14.43 -0.57
CA GLU A 149 1.54 14.53 0.37
C GLU A 149 1.48 13.31 1.29
N LEU A 150 1.67 12.10 0.76
CA LEU A 150 1.76 10.88 1.57
C LEU A 150 2.85 10.98 2.63
N GLN A 151 4.03 11.49 2.25
CA GLN A 151 5.15 11.65 3.17
C GLN A 151 4.80 12.63 4.29
N ARG A 152 4.16 13.76 3.97
CA ARG A 152 3.68 14.72 4.96
C ARG A 152 2.67 14.07 5.92
N TRP A 153 1.67 13.37 5.40
CA TRP A 153 0.61 12.77 6.21
C TRP A 153 1.08 11.58 7.06
N CYS A 154 2.14 10.87 6.65
CA CYS A 154 2.71 9.77 7.44
C CYS A 154 3.71 10.24 8.50
N ASN A 155 4.24 11.45 8.37
CA ASN A 155 5.21 12.05 9.29
C ASN A 155 4.56 12.98 10.34
N THR A 156 3.25 13.23 10.24
CA THR A 156 2.46 13.99 11.22
C THR A 156 1.89 13.04 12.26
#